data_AF-A0A603NEM0-F1
#
_entry.id   AF-A0A603NEM0-F1
#
_cell.length_a   1.000
_cell.length_b   1.000
_cell.length_c   1.000
_cell.angle_alpha   90.00
_cell.angle_beta   90.00
_cell.angle_gamma   90.00
#
_symmetry.space_group_name_H-M   'P 1'
#
loop_
_entity.id
_entity.type
_entity.pdbx_description
1 polymer ?
#
loop_
_entity_poly.entity_id
_entity_poly.type
_entity_poly.pdbx_seq_one_letter_code
_entity_poly.pdbx_strand_id
1 'polypeptide(L)'
;MKSLVLRTGIARSEKMRRAPFLLTPLALIVCASAQAAVVPSVPGAGTLGNQLRQESVRTPAAPISAPLVLPEEGPARRVLSVDNHTTVSVKQVVFTGNPPGLKGLSETDLQRELAVDLNRPQTFAGLEAMAQKITALYRHHGLLVARAVLPPQTLKDGVLTIRIIPGRYDSAHISNTSSVSTSVAQRLVSTTTPRGDVVTRKQLEREALLLGEIPGVNAQVAMKSGSQPGTTTPDITLTQGKQFGGYVGLDNQGDPTTGRSRVMLGGYANNLLGMGDQLRVDLLDAYEKSDLFNGSLDYSLLAGGGYGTRVGVNYSHLNYHYNLSGLGFNGYSDNWGLYVTQPWIRTSRARVDVRLNAGQQFLTDKYPDVFASNSSPRGRKQVNIGSAAITGSVADLPGGLTGFGLVGTTGNVGLRSEFSRDISGDANSGGQFARFNYQINHDQQVWGPFSFYAGVNGQLANNNLDASQKFLMGGPSAVRAYDIGDGSVDEGVVGTAEVRSHWSLPALAWLGNDPSLTLATFYDQGWGEQWRNNDNGRGGRLADSNNLNLAGAGLYATVADAGNYALTMTWAHRTGNADPNAVHDDNDRFWVSAVKTF
;
A
#
# COMPACT_ATOMS: atom_id res chain seq x y z
N MET A 1 -28.66 -3.58 -107.17
CA MET A 1 -27.59 -3.88 -108.16
C MET A 1 -26.50 -4.69 -107.45
N LYS A 2 -26.28 -5.94 -107.89
CA LYS A 2 -25.15 -6.88 -107.60
C LYS A 2 -24.88 -7.22 -106.11
N SER A 3 -25.26 -8.36 -105.51
CA SER A 3 -25.02 -9.81 -105.75
C SER A 3 -23.65 -10.36 -105.29
N LEU A 4 -23.72 -11.57 -104.67
CA LEU A 4 -22.68 -12.57 -104.29
C LEU A 4 -22.27 -12.59 -102.79
N VAL A 5 -22.39 -13.63 -101.93
CA VAL A 5 -22.59 -15.12 -101.95
C VAL A 5 -21.34 -15.89 -101.44
N LEU A 6 -21.60 -16.92 -100.58
CA LEU A 6 -20.79 -18.09 -100.08
C LEU A 6 -19.89 -17.90 -98.82
N ARG A 7 -20.22 -18.51 -97.66
CA ARG A 7 -19.85 -19.86 -97.08
C ARG A 7 -18.63 -19.76 -96.13
N THR A 8 -18.41 -20.48 -95.01
CA THR A 8 -19.06 -21.51 -94.15
C THR A 8 -18.13 -21.78 -92.93
N GLY A 9 -18.65 -22.24 -91.78
CA GLY A 9 -17.92 -22.94 -90.69
C GLY A 9 -17.93 -22.22 -89.33
N ILE A 10 -18.83 -22.51 -88.36
CA ILE A 10 -18.81 -23.58 -87.31
C ILE A 10 -17.55 -23.48 -86.41
N ALA A 11 -17.54 -23.37 -85.07
CA ALA A 11 -18.53 -23.22 -83.99
C ALA A 11 -17.81 -22.91 -82.64
N ARG A 12 -18.58 -22.39 -81.66
CA ARG A 12 -18.37 -22.39 -80.17
C ARG A 12 -17.17 -21.57 -79.62
N SER A 13 -17.18 -20.97 -78.43
CA SER A 13 -18.16 -20.76 -77.35
C SER A 13 -17.67 -19.58 -76.50
N GLU A 14 -18.61 -18.77 -76.04
CA GLU A 14 -18.63 -17.81 -74.91
C GLU A 14 -17.37 -17.05 -74.47
N LYS A 15 -17.50 -15.72 -74.58
CA LYS A 15 -16.50 -14.69 -74.25
C LYS A 15 -16.53 -14.31 -72.76
N MET A 16 -15.33 -14.24 -72.21
CA MET A 16 -14.94 -13.34 -71.13
C MET A 16 -15.17 -11.85 -71.46
N ARG A 17 -15.41 -11.09 -70.38
CA ARG A 17 -14.86 -9.76 -70.04
C ARG A 17 -15.61 -8.46 -70.41
N ARG A 18 -15.75 -7.66 -69.34
CA ARG A 18 -15.53 -6.20 -69.17
C ARG A 18 -16.77 -5.28 -69.09
N ALA A 19 -16.74 -4.50 -68.00
CA ALA A 19 -17.56 -3.33 -67.66
C ALA A 19 -17.43 -2.18 -68.68
N PRO A 20 -18.30 -1.14 -68.64
CA PRO A 20 -17.99 0.04 -67.81
C PRO A 20 -19.20 0.84 -67.23
N PHE A 21 -18.83 1.73 -66.30
CA PHE A 21 -19.50 2.91 -65.69
C PHE A 21 -20.71 3.58 -66.36
N LEU A 22 -21.67 4.06 -65.54
CA LEU A 22 -22.30 5.41 -65.63
C LEU A 22 -23.20 5.77 -64.40
N LEU A 23 -22.76 6.79 -63.66
CA LEU A 23 -23.44 7.89 -62.92
C LEU A 23 -24.95 7.84 -62.51
N THR A 24 -25.20 7.90 -61.17
CA THR A 24 -26.15 8.71 -60.31
C THR A 24 -27.45 9.34 -60.87
N PRO A 25 -28.54 9.62 -60.07
CA PRO A 25 -28.54 10.10 -58.66
C PRO A 25 -29.72 9.71 -57.69
N LEU A 26 -29.43 9.88 -56.38
CA LEU A 26 -30.18 10.53 -55.29
C LEU A 26 -31.72 10.35 -55.12
N ALA A 27 -32.14 9.78 -53.98
CA ALA A 27 -33.33 10.22 -53.23
C ALA A 27 -33.16 9.90 -51.73
N LEU A 28 -33.03 10.96 -50.93
CA LEU A 28 -33.00 10.96 -49.46
C LEU A 28 -34.38 10.60 -48.88
N ILE A 29 -34.41 9.74 -47.87
CA ILE A 29 -35.39 9.81 -46.77
C ILE A 29 -34.57 9.81 -45.47
N VAL A 30 -34.56 10.99 -44.83
CA VAL A 30 -33.96 11.23 -43.52
C VAL A 30 -34.96 10.76 -42.47
N CYS A 31 -34.69 9.62 -41.84
CA CYS A 31 -35.21 9.34 -40.51
C CYS A 31 -34.17 9.86 -39.50
N ALA A 32 -34.45 11.02 -38.93
CA ALA A 32 -33.70 11.54 -37.80
C ALA A 32 -33.99 10.67 -36.57
N SER A 33 -33.20 9.63 -36.37
CA SER A 33 -32.98 9.10 -35.03
C SER A 33 -32.23 10.18 -34.27
N ALA A 34 -32.89 10.78 -33.28
CA ALA A 34 -32.21 11.52 -32.23
C ALA A 34 -31.31 10.53 -31.49
N GLN A 35 -30.10 10.34 -32.02
CA GLN A 35 -29.01 9.77 -31.26
C GLN A 35 -28.78 10.76 -30.12
N ALA A 36 -29.07 10.33 -28.89
CA ALA A 36 -28.49 10.97 -27.74
C ALA A 36 -26.98 10.94 -27.98
N ALA A 37 -26.41 12.09 -28.32
CA ALA A 37 -24.96 12.23 -28.39
C ALA A 37 -24.47 11.84 -27.00
N VAL A 38 -23.77 10.71 -26.92
CA VAL A 38 -22.99 10.35 -25.74
C VAL A 38 -21.96 11.46 -25.62
N VAL A 39 -22.23 12.44 -24.75
CA VAL A 39 -21.27 13.47 -24.43
C VAL A 39 -20.07 12.72 -23.84
N PRO A 40 -18.86 12.84 -24.42
CA PRO A 40 -17.67 12.23 -23.82
C PRO A 40 -17.65 12.64 -22.35
N SER A 41 -17.40 11.69 -21.43
CA SER A 41 -17.54 11.95 -20.00
C SER A 41 -16.56 13.05 -19.57
N VAL A 42 -17.06 14.27 -19.56
CA VAL A 42 -16.28 15.47 -19.30
C VAL A 42 -15.82 15.44 -17.82
N PRO A 43 -14.50 15.49 -17.53
CA PRO A 43 -14.02 15.33 -16.16
C PRO A 43 -14.50 16.45 -15.22
N GLY A 44 -15.20 16.07 -14.15
CA GLY A 44 -15.60 16.98 -13.08
C GLY A 44 -14.72 16.86 -11.84
N ALA A 45 -15.01 17.68 -10.83
CA ALA A 45 -14.35 17.67 -9.51
C ALA A 45 -14.35 16.27 -8.87
N GLY A 46 -15.44 15.53 -9.04
CA GLY A 46 -15.55 14.15 -8.58
C GLY A 46 -14.54 13.21 -9.24
N THR A 47 -14.45 13.24 -10.57
CA THR A 47 -13.55 12.40 -11.36
C THR A 47 -12.08 12.75 -11.08
N LEU A 48 -11.72 14.03 -11.20
CA LEU A 48 -10.36 14.53 -11.00
C LEU A 48 -9.88 14.28 -9.56
N GLY A 49 -10.74 14.54 -8.56
CA GLY A 49 -10.44 14.23 -7.16
C GLY A 49 -10.30 12.73 -6.90
N ASN A 50 -11.01 11.88 -7.65
CA ASN A 50 -10.88 10.43 -7.55
C ASN A 50 -9.58 9.91 -8.17
N GLN A 51 -9.15 10.47 -9.30
CA GLN A 51 -7.85 10.18 -9.93
C GLN A 51 -6.70 10.40 -8.95
N LEU A 52 -6.60 11.60 -8.35
CA LEU A 52 -5.54 11.91 -7.38
C LEU A 52 -5.56 10.99 -6.15
N ARG A 53 -6.76 10.60 -5.67
CA ARG A 53 -6.88 9.66 -4.55
C ARG A 53 -6.37 8.27 -4.90
N GLN A 54 -6.66 7.75 -6.09
CA GLN A 54 -6.23 6.41 -6.49
C GLN A 54 -4.72 6.37 -6.79
N GLU A 55 -4.13 7.46 -7.28
CA GLU A 55 -2.66 7.59 -7.37
C GLU A 55 -1.98 7.56 -6.00
N SER A 56 -2.63 8.13 -4.98
CA SER A 56 -2.06 8.21 -3.62
C SER A 56 -2.05 6.89 -2.84
N VAL A 57 -2.60 5.81 -3.40
CA VAL A 57 -2.61 4.49 -2.75
C VAL A 57 -1.18 3.96 -2.69
N ARG A 58 -0.58 4.03 -1.50
CA ARG A 58 0.81 3.58 -1.27
C ARG A 58 0.85 2.07 -1.05
N THR A 59 1.87 1.43 -1.62
CA THR A 59 2.23 0.06 -1.22
C THR A 59 2.54 0.05 0.28
N PRO A 60 2.01 -0.91 1.08
CA PRO A 60 2.35 -1.02 2.48
C PRO A 60 3.87 -1.10 2.66
N ALA A 61 4.43 -0.26 3.53
CA ALA A 61 5.87 -0.27 3.77
C ALA A 61 6.32 -1.65 4.28
N ALA A 62 7.57 -2.02 4.02
CA ALA A 62 8.11 -3.33 4.42
C ALA A 62 8.22 -3.45 5.95
N PRO A 63 8.13 -4.67 6.52
CA PRO A 63 8.57 -4.93 7.89
C PRO A 63 10.06 -4.60 8.03
N ILE A 64 10.43 -4.05 9.18
CA ILE A 64 11.84 -3.75 9.50
C ILE A 64 12.26 -4.53 10.75
N SER A 65 13.56 -4.75 10.89
CA SER A 65 14.11 -5.33 12.11
C SER A 65 13.90 -4.37 13.29
N ALA A 66 13.50 -4.92 14.44
CA ALA A 66 13.35 -4.13 15.65
C ALA A 66 14.72 -3.59 16.10
N PRO A 67 14.82 -2.31 16.52
CA PRO A 67 16.06 -1.74 17.06
C PRO A 67 16.29 -2.22 18.51
N LEU A 68 16.37 -3.54 18.69
CA LEU A 68 16.46 -4.24 19.95
C LEU A 68 17.84 -4.88 20.11
N VAL A 69 18.55 -4.48 21.16
CA VAL A 69 19.82 -5.07 21.57
C VAL A 69 19.56 -5.94 22.81
N LEU A 70 19.85 -7.24 22.70
CA LEU A 70 19.79 -8.16 23.84
C LEU A 70 21.08 -8.05 24.66
N PRO A 71 21.05 -8.28 25.98
CA PRO A 71 22.26 -8.30 26.79
C PRO A 71 23.20 -9.37 26.27
N GLU A 72 24.48 -9.02 26.15
CA GLU A 72 25.50 -10.01 25.89
C GLU A 72 25.40 -11.13 26.93
N GLU A 73 25.55 -12.38 26.48
CA GLU A 73 25.92 -13.45 27.40
C GLU A 73 27.31 -13.11 27.90
N GLY A 74 27.37 -12.34 29.00
CA GLY A 74 28.63 -11.83 29.50
C GLY A 74 29.67 -12.95 29.59
N PRO A 75 30.96 -12.65 29.34
CA PRO A 75 32.05 -13.64 29.33
C PRO A 75 32.29 -14.36 30.67
N ALA A 76 31.50 -14.04 31.70
CA ALA A 76 31.67 -14.44 33.09
C ALA A 76 31.46 -15.95 33.40
N ARG A 77 31.27 -16.82 32.39
CA ARG A 77 31.16 -18.27 32.64
C ARG A 77 32.08 -19.17 31.83
N ARG A 78 32.84 -18.63 30.87
CA ARG A 78 33.92 -19.40 30.23
C ARG A 78 35.09 -19.71 31.20
N VAL A 79 35.06 -19.21 32.44
CA VAL A 79 36.18 -19.28 33.40
C VAL A 79 35.92 -20.23 34.59
N LEU A 80 34.78 -20.94 34.66
CA LEU A 80 34.49 -21.89 35.77
C LEU A 80 34.67 -23.37 35.42
N SER A 81 35.13 -23.70 34.21
CA SER A 81 35.35 -25.08 33.75
C SER A 81 36.81 -25.51 33.93
N VAL A 82 37.21 -25.79 35.18
CA VAL A 82 38.54 -26.39 35.44
C VAL A 82 38.47 -27.74 36.17
N ASP A 83 37.35 -28.09 36.84
CA ASP A 83 37.21 -29.43 37.44
C ASP A 83 36.45 -30.39 36.52
N ASN A 84 37.22 -31.21 35.79
CA ASN A 84 36.72 -32.26 34.89
C ASN A 84 36.74 -33.66 35.52
N HIS A 85 37.13 -33.79 36.80
CA HIS A 85 37.39 -35.11 37.40
C HIS A 85 36.25 -35.58 38.30
N THR A 86 35.50 -34.67 38.92
CA THR A 86 34.38 -35.03 39.78
C THR A 86 33.10 -35.25 38.96
N THR A 87 32.57 -36.47 38.96
CA THR A 87 31.33 -36.82 38.25
C THR A 87 30.21 -37.20 39.20
N VAL A 88 28.98 -36.85 38.84
CA VAL A 88 27.74 -37.21 39.54
C VAL A 88 26.77 -37.87 38.57
N SER A 89 25.99 -38.85 39.04
CA SER A 89 24.95 -39.48 38.22
C SER A 89 23.61 -38.79 38.45
N VAL A 90 23.07 -38.15 37.41
CA VAL A 90 21.74 -37.52 37.45
C VAL A 90 20.70 -38.53 36.98
N LYS A 91 19.77 -38.91 37.85
CA LYS A 91 18.65 -39.81 37.55
C LYS A 91 17.38 -39.04 37.17
N GLN A 92 17.16 -37.90 37.81
CA GLN A 92 15.96 -37.08 37.63
C GLN A 92 16.33 -35.60 37.69
N VAL A 93 15.65 -34.79 36.88
CA VAL A 93 15.73 -33.33 36.96
C VAL A 93 14.41 -32.81 37.50
N VAL A 94 14.45 -31.86 38.42
CA VAL A 94 13.28 -31.13 38.92
C VAL A 94 13.40 -29.69 38.49
N PHE A 95 12.36 -29.16 37.84
CA PHE A 95 12.32 -27.80 37.36
C PHE A 95 11.55 -26.92 38.34
N THR A 96 12.13 -25.78 38.72
CA THR A 96 11.46 -24.78 39.56
C THR A 96 11.35 -23.45 38.82
N GLY A 97 10.29 -22.67 39.08
CA GLY A 97 10.10 -21.36 38.45
C GLY A 97 9.62 -21.40 36.99
N ASN A 98 9.09 -22.54 36.52
CA ASN A 98 8.52 -22.65 35.18
C ASN A 98 7.27 -21.75 35.06
N PRO A 99 7.25 -20.75 34.14
CA PRO A 99 6.04 -19.96 33.89
C PRO A 99 4.91 -20.83 33.31
N PRO A 100 3.68 -20.76 33.87
CA PRO A 100 2.56 -21.54 33.34
C PRO A 100 2.06 -20.99 31.99
N GLY A 101 1.37 -21.83 31.22
CA GLY A 101 0.60 -21.41 30.03
C GLY A 101 1.39 -21.29 28.72
N LEU A 102 2.68 -21.63 28.71
CA LEU A 102 3.50 -21.61 27.48
C LEU A 102 3.50 -22.98 26.79
N LYS A 103 2.99 -23.03 25.55
CA LYS A 103 3.02 -24.24 24.72
C LYS A 103 4.46 -24.63 24.37
N GLY A 104 4.79 -25.92 24.51
CA GLY A 104 6.13 -26.46 24.23
C GLY A 104 7.15 -26.25 25.34
N LEU A 105 6.73 -25.71 26.49
CA LEU A 105 7.56 -25.52 27.69
C LEU A 105 6.93 -26.19 28.91
N SER A 106 6.14 -27.25 28.67
CA SER A 106 5.61 -28.08 29.74
C SER A 106 6.76 -28.84 30.43
N GLU A 107 6.55 -29.28 31.67
CA GLU A 107 7.58 -30.07 32.36
C GLU A 107 7.97 -31.32 31.55
N THR A 108 7.01 -31.95 30.86
CA THR A 108 7.29 -33.07 29.94
C THR A 108 8.19 -32.69 28.78
N ASP A 109 8.10 -31.48 28.25
CA ASP A 109 8.99 -31.00 27.18
C ASP A 109 10.40 -30.75 27.71
N LEU A 110 10.52 -30.16 28.91
CA LEU A 110 11.81 -29.92 29.57
C LEU A 110 12.53 -31.25 29.90
N GLN A 111 11.79 -32.25 30.39
CA GLN A 111 12.33 -33.59 30.64
C GLN A 111 12.80 -34.26 29.35
N ARG A 112 12.05 -34.12 28.25
CA ARG A 112 12.41 -34.68 26.94
C ARG A 112 13.71 -34.10 26.42
N GLU A 113 13.92 -32.79 26.57
CA GLU A 113 15.15 -32.09 26.14
C GLU A 113 16.41 -32.65 26.82
N LEU A 114 16.28 -33.07 28.09
CA LEU A 114 17.41 -33.58 28.89
C LEU A 114 17.50 -35.11 28.93
N ALA A 115 16.61 -35.84 28.26
CA ALA A 115 16.52 -37.30 28.39
C ALA A 115 17.85 -38.03 28.08
N VAL A 116 18.61 -37.52 27.10
CA VAL A 116 19.92 -38.07 26.70
C VAL A 116 21.01 -37.82 27.75
N ASP A 117 20.80 -36.83 28.62
CA ASP A 117 21.75 -36.44 29.67
C ASP A 117 21.55 -37.20 30.99
N LEU A 118 20.47 -37.97 31.13
CA LEU A 118 20.14 -38.73 32.35
C LEU A 118 20.85 -40.09 32.40
N ASN A 119 20.97 -40.63 33.61
CA ASN A 119 21.52 -41.96 33.92
C ASN A 119 22.95 -42.20 33.41
N ARG A 120 23.74 -41.13 33.30
CA ARG A 120 25.15 -41.17 32.95
C ARG A 120 25.99 -40.27 33.87
N PRO A 121 27.31 -40.52 34.02
CA PRO A 121 28.20 -39.64 34.76
C PRO A 121 28.25 -38.25 34.11
N GLN A 122 28.01 -37.20 34.91
CA GLN A 122 28.04 -35.80 34.48
C GLN A 122 29.08 -35.04 35.31
N THR A 123 29.93 -34.27 34.66
CA THR A 123 30.79 -33.28 35.32
C THR A 123 29.99 -32.02 35.63
N PHE A 124 30.55 -31.10 36.42
CA PHE A 124 29.93 -29.79 36.63
C PHE A 124 29.64 -29.06 35.31
N ALA A 125 30.57 -29.12 34.36
CA ALA A 125 30.36 -28.58 33.00
C ALA A 125 29.19 -29.25 32.27
N GLY A 126 29.00 -30.56 32.45
CA GLY A 126 27.84 -31.29 31.91
C GLY A 126 26.51 -30.81 32.51
N LEU A 127 26.45 -30.56 33.82
CA LEU A 127 25.27 -30.00 34.48
C LEU A 127 24.97 -28.57 34.00
N GLU A 128 26.00 -27.75 33.78
CA GLU A 128 25.84 -26.43 33.19
C GLU A 128 25.35 -26.50 31.75
N ALA A 129 25.84 -27.46 30.96
CA ALA A 129 25.35 -27.70 29.59
C ALA A 129 23.87 -28.10 29.58
N MET A 130 23.39 -28.89 30.54
CA MET A 130 21.96 -29.20 30.70
C MET A 130 21.14 -27.92 30.94
N ALA A 131 21.60 -27.03 31.84
CA ALA A 131 20.93 -25.75 32.06
C ALA A 131 20.97 -24.84 30.82
N GLN A 132 22.04 -24.89 30.02
CA GLN A 132 22.12 -24.14 28.76
C GLN A 132 21.14 -24.66 27.70
N LYS A 133 20.96 -25.99 27.57
CA LYS A 133 19.94 -26.57 26.67
C LYS A 133 18.54 -26.07 27.00
N ILE A 134 18.18 -26.09 28.28
CA ILE A 134 16.89 -25.55 28.74
C ILE A 134 16.79 -24.05 28.44
N THR A 135 17.85 -23.27 28.70
CA THR A 135 17.88 -21.84 28.34
C THR A 135 17.64 -21.62 26.84
N ALA A 136 18.29 -22.41 25.98
CA ALA A 136 18.11 -22.36 24.53
C ALA A 136 16.67 -22.70 24.13
N LEU A 137 16.06 -23.71 24.76
CA LEU A 137 14.66 -24.08 24.53
C LEU A 137 13.71 -22.91 24.85
N TYR A 138 13.84 -22.26 26.01
CA TYR A 138 13.02 -21.09 26.35
C TYR A 138 13.19 -19.94 25.34
N ARG A 139 14.42 -19.67 24.90
CA ARG A 139 14.69 -18.63 23.89
C ARG A 139 14.12 -18.96 22.52
N HIS A 140 14.21 -20.23 22.11
CA HIS A 140 13.58 -20.71 20.88
C HIS A 140 12.07 -20.48 20.90
N HIS A 141 11.43 -20.67 22.05
CA HIS A 141 10.01 -20.39 22.28
C HIS A 141 9.70 -18.90 22.53
N GLY A 142 10.67 -18.00 22.35
CA GLY A 142 10.44 -16.55 22.35
C GLY A 142 10.68 -15.84 23.68
N LEU A 143 11.21 -16.49 24.71
CA LEU A 143 11.61 -15.84 25.97
C LEU A 143 13.10 -15.47 25.90
N LEU A 144 13.40 -14.36 25.24
CA LEU A 144 14.78 -13.97 24.89
C LEU A 144 15.68 -13.75 26.11
N VAL A 145 15.08 -13.31 27.22
CA VAL A 145 15.78 -12.98 28.47
C VAL A 145 15.71 -14.10 29.51
N ALA A 146 15.06 -15.23 29.20
CA ALA A 146 14.99 -16.36 30.12
C ALA A 146 16.36 -17.03 30.32
N ARG A 147 16.57 -17.56 31.52
CA ARG A 147 17.76 -18.30 31.92
C ARG A 147 17.39 -19.46 32.81
N ALA A 148 17.91 -20.65 32.52
CA ALA A 148 17.95 -21.74 33.47
C ALA A 148 19.29 -21.72 34.20
N VAL A 149 19.25 -21.78 35.53
CA VAL A 149 20.44 -21.72 36.37
C VAL A 149 20.48 -22.92 37.31
N LEU A 150 21.70 -23.35 37.63
CA LEU A 150 21.95 -24.36 38.64
C LEU A 150 22.11 -23.67 40.01
N PRO A 151 21.13 -23.73 40.92
CA PRO A 151 21.29 -23.19 42.26
C PRO A 151 22.29 -24.03 43.07
N PRO A 152 22.95 -23.44 44.09
CA PRO A 152 23.72 -24.20 45.06
C PRO A 152 22.85 -25.29 45.70
N GLN A 153 23.27 -26.55 45.56
CA GLN A 153 22.53 -27.71 46.04
C GLN A 153 23.47 -28.90 46.27
N THR A 154 23.04 -29.84 47.11
CA THR A 154 23.67 -31.16 47.23
C THR A 154 22.84 -32.16 46.44
N LEU A 155 23.46 -32.87 45.50
CA LEU A 155 22.81 -33.97 44.79
C LEU A 155 22.61 -35.15 45.74
N LYS A 156 21.37 -35.34 46.19
CA LYS A 156 20.92 -36.54 46.91
C LYS A 156 20.11 -37.40 45.95
N ASP A 157 20.33 -38.72 46.00
CA ASP A 157 19.62 -39.73 45.21
C ASP A 157 19.63 -39.50 43.67
N GLY A 158 20.57 -38.69 43.18
CA GLY A 158 20.68 -38.34 41.77
C GLY A 158 19.64 -37.34 41.27
N VAL A 159 19.00 -36.57 42.16
CA VAL A 159 18.01 -35.55 41.78
C VAL A 159 18.69 -34.19 41.60
N LEU A 160 18.62 -33.64 40.39
CA LEU A 160 19.16 -32.33 40.03
C LEU A 160 18.04 -31.28 39.97
N THR A 161 18.17 -30.19 40.71
CA THR A 161 17.24 -29.06 40.62
C THR A 161 17.76 -28.03 39.62
N ILE A 162 16.97 -27.70 38.59
CA ILE A 162 17.23 -26.58 37.67
C ILE A 162 16.20 -25.49 37.95
N ARG A 163 16.67 -24.26 38.23
CA ARG A 163 15.80 -23.11 38.47
C ARG A 163 15.69 -22.28 37.19
N ILE A 164 14.46 -22.16 36.70
CA ILE A 164 14.12 -21.32 35.55
C ILE A 164 13.81 -19.91 36.05
N ILE A 165 14.48 -18.96 35.42
CA ILE A 165 14.27 -17.53 35.60
C ILE A 165 13.72 -17.02 34.28
N PRO A 166 12.40 -16.84 34.15
CA PRO A 166 11.79 -16.47 32.87
C PRO A 166 12.15 -15.05 32.41
N GLY A 167 12.66 -14.20 33.31
CA GLY A 167 12.93 -12.79 33.04
C GLY A 167 11.63 -12.00 33.03
N ARG A 168 11.25 -11.46 34.21
CA ARG A 168 10.06 -10.62 34.34
C ARG A 168 10.38 -9.15 34.09
N TYR A 169 9.45 -8.43 33.50
CA TYR A 169 9.60 -7.01 33.26
C TYR A 169 9.59 -6.23 34.57
N ASP A 170 10.57 -5.36 34.77
CA ASP A 170 10.60 -4.46 35.92
C ASP A 170 10.00 -3.09 35.56
N SER A 171 10.84 -2.09 35.31
CA SER A 171 10.46 -0.76 34.86
C SER A 171 11.42 -0.31 33.77
N ALA A 172 10.97 0.45 32.77
CA ALA A 172 11.86 1.02 31.77
C ALA A 172 12.71 2.15 32.35
N HIS A 173 13.94 2.26 31.86
CA HIS A 173 14.72 3.49 31.93
C HIS A 173 14.64 4.19 30.57
N ILE A 174 14.16 5.43 30.54
CA ILE A 174 14.03 6.20 29.29
C ILE A 174 14.96 7.41 29.36
N SER A 175 16.00 7.40 28.54
CA SER A 175 16.83 8.56 28.23
C SER A 175 16.29 9.21 26.96
N ASN A 176 15.79 10.45 27.06
CA ASN A 176 15.12 11.12 25.96
C ASN A 176 15.71 12.51 25.71
N THR A 177 16.34 12.67 24.55
CA THR A 177 16.86 13.94 24.03
C THR A 177 16.16 14.36 22.73
N SER A 178 15.08 13.67 22.36
CA SER A 178 14.27 13.98 21.18
C SER A 178 13.17 15.01 21.50
N SER A 179 12.45 15.46 20.47
CA SER A 179 11.31 16.36 20.65
C SER A 179 10.08 15.70 21.28
N VAL A 180 10.02 14.37 21.44
CA VAL A 180 8.80 13.70 21.97
C VAL A 180 8.74 13.87 23.48
N SER A 181 7.55 14.12 24.02
CA SER A 181 7.39 14.16 25.47
C SER A 181 7.68 12.80 26.08
N THR A 182 8.52 12.76 27.11
CA THR A 182 8.85 11.50 27.82
C THR A 182 7.59 10.79 28.35
N SER A 183 6.54 11.54 28.70
CA SER A 183 5.25 10.99 29.13
C SER A 183 4.53 10.16 28.04
N VAL A 184 4.68 10.54 26.77
CA VAL A 184 4.11 9.81 25.62
C VAL A 184 4.85 8.49 25.44
N ALA A 185 6.19 8.52 25.41
CA ALA A 185 7.02 7.33 25.33
C ALA A 185 6.78 6.38 26.52
N GLN A 186 6.74 6.93 27.74
CA GLN A 186 6.50 6.15 28.96
C GLN A 186 5.17 5.41 28.93
N ARG A 187 4.10 6.05 28.41
CA ARG A 187 2.78 5.44 28.29
C ARG A 187 2.74 4.31 27.27
N LEU A 188 3.46 4.47 26.16
CA LEU A 188 3.60 3.45 25.12
C LEU A 188 4.28 2.19 25.66
N VAL A 189 5.38 2.39 26.38
CA VAL A 189 6.16 1.32 26.99
C VAL A 189 5.37 0.60 28.09
N SER A 190 4.76 1.33 29.02
CA SER A 190 4.02 0.72 30.14
C SER A 190 2.79 -0.08 29.72
N THR A 191 2.21 0.24 28.56
CA THR A 191 1.04 -0.48 28.01
C THR A 191 1.46 -1.71 27.21
N THR A 192 2.60 -1.66 26.51
CA THR A 192 3.08 -2.80 25.71
C THR A 192 3.66 -3.91 26.59
N THR A 193 4.33 -3.53 27.68
CA THR A 193 4.96 -4.48 28.61
C THR A 193 4.66 -4.11 30.07
N PRO A 194 3.59 -4.67 30.66
CA PRO A 194 3.25 -4.41 32.06
C PRO A 194 4.31 -4.94 33.04
N ARG A 195 4.47 -4.25 34.17
CA ARG A 195 5.37 -4.68 35.25
C ARG A 195 4.97 -6.04 35.82
N GLY A 196 5.95 -6.92 35.96
CA GLY A 196 5.79 -8.28 36.50
C GLY A 196 5.51 -9.34 35.45
N ASP A 197 5.15 -8.96 34.22
CA ASP A 197 4.90 -9.92 33.14
C ASP A 197 6.19 -10.58 32.67
N VAL A 198 6.07 -11.81 32.18
CA VAL A 198 7.19 -12.51 31.54
C VAL A 198 7.47 -11.83 30.20
N VAL A 199 8.72 -11.45 29.96
CA VAL A 199 9.11 -10.72 28.77
C VAL A 199 9.24 -11.67 27.57
N THR A 200 8.47 -11.40 26.52
CA THR A 200 8.51 -12.16 25.26
C THR A 200 9.15 -11.36 24.13
N ARG A 201 9.73 -12.06 23.14
CA ARG A 201 10.23 -11.49 21.89
C ARG A 201 9.19 -10.59 21.24
N LYS A 202 7.95 -11.07 21.14
CA LYS A 202 6.86 -10.35 20.47
C LYS A 202 6.54 -9.02 21.15
N GLN A 203 6.56 -8.97 22.49
CA GLN A 203 6.35 -7.72 23.24
C GLN A 203 7.50 -6.75 23.02
N LEU A 204 8.75 -7.19 23.18
CA LEU A 204 9.93 -6.34 23.01
C LEU A 204 10.08 -5.81 21.57
N GLU A 205 9.89 -6.68 20.57
CA GLU A 205 9.92 -6.27 19.17
C GLU A 205 8.83 -5.23 18.89
N ARG A 206 7.61 -5.47 19.35
CA ARG A 206 6.52 -4.52 19.19
C ARG A 206 6.83 -3.19 19.86
N GLU A 207 7.34 -3.20 21.09
CA GLU A 207 7.71 -1.99 21.83
C GLU A 207 8.75 -1.18 21.07
N ALA A 208 9.85 -1.82 20.67
CA ALA A 208 10.94 -1.17 19.93
C ALA A 208 10.48 -0.64 18.56
N LEU A 209 9.66 -1.40 17.84
CA LEU A 209 9.11 -0.98 16.54
C LEU A 209 8.15 0.21 16.69
N LEU A 210 7.26 0.19 17.69
CA LEU A 210 6.33 1.29 17.93
C LEU A 210 7.05 2.58 18.36
N LEU A 211 8.12 2.48 19.17
CA LEU A 211 8.97 3.62 19.50
C LEU A 211 9.70 4.17 18.27
N GLY A 212 10.19 3.30 17.39
CA GLY A 212 10.82 3.69 16.12
C GLY A 212 9.84 4.27 15.08
N GLU A 213 8.54 4.02 15.24
CA GLU A 213 7.48 4.58 14.38
C GLU A 213 7.02 5.98 14.83
N ILE A 214 7.52 6.49 15.96
CA ILE A 214 7.22 7.87 16.40
C ILE A 214 7.88 8.86 15.42
N PRO A 215 7.09 9.72 14.73
CA PRO A 215 7.66 10.66 13.76
C PRO A 215 8.74 11.55 14.39
N GLY A 216 9.89 11.66 13.72
CA GLY A 216 11.00 12.53 14.15
C GLY A 216 11.81 12.01 15.34
N VAL A 217 11.66 10.73 15.71
CA VAL A 217 12.39 10.10 16.83
C VAL A 217 13.22 8.93 16.31
N ASN A 218 14.48 8.86 16.74
CA ASN A 218 15.30 7.66 16.59
C ASN A 218 15.27 6.91 17.92
N ALA A 219 14.80 5.65 17.90
CA ALA A 219 14.68 4.83 19.08
C ALA A 219 15.69 3.68 19.09
N GLN A 220 16.31 3.44 20.23
CA GLN A 220 17.12 2.26 20.51
C GLN A 220 16.66 1.64 21.83
N VAL A 221 16.43 0.33 21.84
CA VAL A 221 16.02 -0.41 23.03
C VAL A 221 17.10 -1.44 23.35
N ALA A 222 17.68 -1.37 24.54
CA ALA A 222 18.64 -2.35 25.03
C ALA A 222 18.12 -3.02 26.30
N MET A 223 18.18 -4.35 26.40
CA MET A 223 17.73 -5.04 27.60
C MET A 223 18.86 -5.14 28.63
N LYS A 224 18.60 -4.73 29.88
CA LYS A 224 19.54 -4.79 31.02
C LYS A 224 18.96 -5.62 32.17
N SER A 225 19.82 -5.98 33.13
CA SER A 225 19.40 -6.61 34.39
C SER A 225 18.50 -5.64 35.18
N GLY A 226 17.37 -6.14 35.69
CA GLY A 226 16.44 -5.33 36.48
C GLY A 226 16.90 -5.11 37.92
N SER A 227 16.11 -4.37 38.69
CA SER A 227 16.44 -4.04 40.09
C SER A 227 16.29 -5.22 41.05
N GLN A 228 15.57 -6.27 40.65
CA GLN A 228 15.31 -7.46 41.44
C GLN A 228 15.88 -8.71 40.76
N PRO A 229 16.34 -9.72 41.52
CA PRO A 229 16.75 -10.99 40.94
C PRO A 229 15.65 -11.60 40.08
N GLY A 230 15.99 -11.93 38.83
CA GLY A 230 15.06 -12.52 37.87
C GLY A 230 14.16 -11.54 37.12
N THR A 231 14.41 -10.23 37.27
CA THR A 231 13.78 -9.20 36.44
C THR A 231 14.75 -8.61 35.42
N THR A 232 14.19 -7.98 34.38
CA THR A 232 14.91 -7.26 33.33
C THR A 232 14.27 -5.89 33.12
N THR A 233 15.08 -4.91 32.75
CA THR A 233 14.67 -3.53 32.46
C THR A 233 15.07 -3.17 31.03
N PRO A 234 14.17 -2.63 30.20
CA PRO A 234 14.58 -2.01 28.94
C PRO A 234 15.22 -0.65 29.25
N ASP A 235 16.40 -0.45 28.69
CA ASP A 235 17.10 0.82 28.60
C ASP A 235 16.83 1.43 27.22
N ILE A 236 15.98 2.45 27.21
CA ILE A 236 15.42 3.04 26.01
C ILE A 236 16.10 4.39 25.80
N THR A 237 16.79 4.53 24.68
CA THR A 237 17.40 5.79 24.26
C THR A 237 16.61 6.37 23.09
N LEU A 238 16.04 7.55 23.29
CA LEU A 238 15.31 8.32 22.28
C LEU A 238 16.12 9.55 21.92
N THR A 239 16.53 9.65 20.66
CA THR A 239 17.31 10.79 20.14
C THR A 239 16.57 11.49 19.02
N GLN A 240 16.99 12.73 18.72
CA GLN A 240 16.39 13.55 17.70
C GLN A 240 16.56 12.92 16.30
N GLY A 241 15.45 12.58 15.66
CA GLY A 241 15.39 12.24 14.23
C GLY A 241 15.10 13.46 13.36
N LYS A 242 14.87 13.26 12.06
CA LYS A 242 14.51 14.33 11.11
C LYS A 242 13.17 14.97 11.51
N GLN A 243 13.21 16.24 11.94
CA GLN A 243 12.01 17.01 12.30
C GLN A 243 11.26 17.50 11.06
N PHE A 244 12.00 17.95 10.06
CA PHE A 244 11.45 18.47 8.82
C PHE A 244 12.00 17.66 7.65
N GLY A 245 11.24 17.65 6.57
CA GLY A 245 11.68 17.15 5.28
C GLY A 245 10.62 17.49 4.25
N GLY A 246 10.98 17.30 2.99
CA GLY A 246 10.07 17.62 1.91
C GLY A 246 10.52 17.07 0.59
N TYR A 247 9.76 17.38 -0.45
CA TYR A 247 10.08 16.99 -1.80
C TYR A 247 9.57 17.98 -2.83
N VAL A 248 10.23 17.98 -3.97
CA VAL A 248 9.78 18.61 -5.22
C VAL A 248 9.72 17.51 -6.27
N GLY A 249 8.62 17.43 -7.00
CA GLY A 249 8.40 16.46 -8.05
C GLY A 249 7.92 17.10 -9.34
N LEU A 250 8.26 16.47 -10.45
CA LEU A 250 7.77 16.77 -11.80
C LEU A 250 7.34 15.46 -12.44
N ASP A 251 6.19 15.44 -13.09
CA ASP A 251 5.79 14.31 -13.92
C ASP A 251 4.93 14.75 -15.11
N ASN A 252 4.64 13.81 -16.02
CA ASN A 252 3.66 13.99 -17.09
C ASN A 252 2.45 13.04 -16.94
N GLN A 253 2.09 12.71 -15.70
CA GLN A 253 1.10 11.69 -15.34
C GLN A 253 -0.30 12.27 -15.10
N GLY A 254 -0.53 13.55 -15.40
CA GLY A 254 -1.82 14.21 -15.26
C GLY A 254 -2.85 13.86 -16.33
N ASP A 255 -4.09 14.29 -16.07
CA ASP A 255 -5.23 14.07 -16.98
C ASP A 255 -5.06 14.86 -18.29
N PRO A 256 -5.36 14.27 -19.46
CA PRO A 256 -5.18 14.93 -20.76
C PRO A 256 -6.01 16.20 -20.95
N THR A 257 -7.13 16.33 -20.24
CA THR A 257 -8.05 17.47 -20.32
C THR A 257 -7.61 18.65 -19.45
N THR A 258 -7.07 18.39 -18.25
CA THR A 258 -6.61 19.42 -17.33
C THR A 258 -5.10 19.69 -17.41
N GLY A 259 -4.32 18.84 -18.08
CA GLY A 259 -2.88 19.01 -18.24
C GLY A 259 -2.11 17.79 -17.75
N ARG A 260 -1.22 17.27 -18.62
CA ARG A 260 -0.41 16.08 -18.30
C ARG A 260 0.77 16.44 -17.41
N SER A 261 1.40 17.57 -17.69
CA SER A 261 2.60 18.00 -16.97
C SER A 261 2.25 18.58 -15.61
N ARG A 262 2.79 17.98 -14.53
CA ARG A 262 2.49 18.33 -13.15
C ARG A 262 3.75 18.71 -12.38
N VAL A 263 3.63 19.70 -11.51
CA VAL A 263 4.59 20.02 -10.45
C VAL A 263 3.98 19.62 -9.12
N MET A 264 4.77 18.94 -8.27
CA MET A 264 4.36 18.53 -6.93
C MET A 264 5.32 19.10 -5.90
N LEU A 265 4.80 19.64 -4.82
CA LEU A 265 5.57 20.13 -3.68
C LEU A 265 4.98 19.52 -2.41
N GLY A 266 5.80 18.86 -1.61
CA GLY A 266 5.31 18.29 -0.36
C GLY A 266 6.30 18.48 0.78
N GLY A 267 5.79 18.46 1.99
CA GLY A 267 6.55 18.69 3.19
C GLY A 267 5.93 18.01 4.41
N TYR A 268 6.77 17.65 5.36
CA TYR A 268 6.33 17.19 6.66
C TYR A 268 7.03 17.91 7.80
N ALA A 269 6.31 18.04 8.91
CA ALA A 269 6.84 18.48 10.19
C ALA A 269 6.46 17.44 11.25
N ASN A 270 7.48 16.87 11.88
CA ASN A 270 7.36 15.79 12.84
C ASN A 270 7.43 16.33 14.27
N ASN A 271 6.44 15.93 15.05
CA ASN A 271 6.41 16.00 16.49
C ASN A 271 6.66 17.43 17.02
N LEU A 272 5.85 18.38 16.54
CA LEU A 272 5.91 19.80 16.88
C LEU A 272 5.38 20.07 18.28
N LEU A 273 4.37 19.32 18.71
CA LEU A 273 3.74 19.46 20.02
C LEU A 273 4.28 18.45 21.05
N GLY A 274 5.25 17.62 20.66
CA GLY A 274 5.80 16.57 21.50
C GLY A 274 4.84 15.40 21.76
N MET A 275 3.77 15.27 20.96
CA MET A 275 2.73 14.25 21.11
C MET A 275 2.91 13.04 20.17
N GLY A 276 4.08 12.92 19.52
CA GLY A 276 4.29 12.04 18.38
C GLY A 276 3.44 12.45 17.18
N ASP A 277 3.14 13.75 17.08
CA ASP A 277 2.33 14.34 16.03
C ASP A 277 3.08 14.43 14.70
N GLN A 278 2.35 14.57 13.61
CA GLN A 278 2.91 14.78 12.28
C GLN A 278 1.95 15.62 11.47
N LEU A 279 2.47 16.71 10.89
CA LEU A 279 1.82 17.52 9.88
C LEU A 279 2.41 17.17 8.52
N ARG A 280 1.56 16.97 7.51
CA ARG A 280 1.96 16.85 6.10
C ARG A 280 1.16 17.83 5.26
N VAL A 281 1.86 18.42 4.31
CA VAL A 281 1.29 19.32 3.30
C VAL A 281 1.75 18.81 1.95
N ASP A 282 0.82 18.64 1.02
CA ASP A 282 1.13 18.28 -0.36
C ASP A 282 0.36 19.22 -1.31
N LEU A 283 1.06 19.77 -2.29
CA LEU A 283 0.54 20.66 -3.32
C LEU A 283 0.84 20.04 -4.68
N LEU A 284 -0.10 20.13 -5.61
CA LEU A 284 0.01 19.66 -6.98
C LEU A 284 -0.59 20.70 -7.91
N ASP A 285 0.13 21.02 -8.98
CA ASP A 285 -0.29 21.96 -10.02
C ASP A 285 -0.04 21.35 -11.40
N ALA A 286 -1.09 21.27 -12.23
CA ALA A 286 -0.99 20.87 -13.63
C ALA A 286 -0.96 22.11 -14.51
N TYR A 287 0.18 22.40 -15.12
CA TYR A 287 0.48 23.75 -15.66
C TYR A 287 0.35 23.86 -17.19
N GLU A 288 0.14 22.76 -17.91
CA GLU A 288 0.31 22.71 -19.38
C GLU A 288 -0.87 23.29 -20.17
N LYS A 289 -2.11 22.91 -19.82
CA LYS A 289 -3.29 23.15 -20.67
C LYS A 289 -4.40 23.91 -19.98
N SER A 290 -4.34 24.06 -18.65
CA SER A 290 -5.52 24.32 -17.80
C SER A 290 -5.09 24.29 -16.34
N ASP A 291 -5.45 25.29 -15.52
CA ASP A 291 -5.00 25.33 -14.11
C ASP A 291 -5.80 24.34 -13.25
N LEU A 292 -5.33 23.09 -13.14
CA LEU A 292 -5.74 22.20 -12.03
C LEU A 292 -4.75 22.35 -10.90
N PHE A 293 -5.25 22.76 -9.74
CA PHE A 293 -4.48 22.81 -8.52
C PHE A 293 -5.15 21.97 -7.43
N ASN A 294 -4.34 21.23 -6.67
CA ASN A 294 -4.78 20.48 -5.51
C ASN A 294 -3.84 20.73 -4.33
N GLY A 295 -4.41 21.13 -3.20
CA GLY A 295 -3.69 21.24 -1.93
C GLY A 295 -4.31 20.32 -0.88
N SER A 296 -3.48 19.55 -0.18
CA SER A 296 -3.89 18.68 0.92
C SER A 296 -3.08 18.89 2.18
N LEU A 297 -3.77 18.75 3.31
CA LEU A 297 -3.25 18.85 4.67
C LEU A 297 -3.61 17.57 5.43
N ASP A 298 -2.66 16.92 6.07
CA ASP A 298 -2.90 15.81 6.99
C ASP A 298 -2.21 16.10 8.33
N TYR A 299 -2.95 16.01 9.41
CA TYR A 299 -2.41 16.13 10.76
C TYR A 299 -2.83 14.93 11.60
N SER A 300 -1.86 14.24 12.21
CA SER A 300 -2.13 13.10 13.09
C SER A 300 -1.27 13.10 14.33
N LEU A 301 -1.75 12.46 15.40
CA LEU A 301 -1.05 12.35 16.69
C LEU A 301 -1.22 10.97 17.31
N LEU A 302 -0.37 10.62 18.28
CA LEU A 302 -0.51 9.38 19.05
C LEU A 302 -1.62 9.55 20.10
N ALA A 303 -2.80 8.99 19.82
CA ALA A 303 -3.92 9.03 20.72
C ALA A 303 -3.83 7.92 21.76
N GLY A 304 -4.07 8.25 23.04
CA GLY A 304 -4.05 7.27 24.13
C GLY A 304 -2.67 6.74 24.50
N GLY A 305 -1.63 6.98 23.70
CA GLY A 305 -0.20 6.74 23.94
C GLY A 305 0.22 5.28 24.10
N GLY A 306 -0.66 4.35 24.50
CA GLY A 306 -0.29 2.99 24.90
C GLY A 306 -0.12 1.96 23.79
N TYR A 307 -0.92 2.06 22.72
CA TYR A 307 -1.01 0.99 21.70
C TYR A 307 -0.44 1.39 20.33
N GLY A 308 0.20 2.56 20.24
CA GLY A 308 0.64 3.15 18.97
C GLY A 308 -0.51 3.68 18.11
N THR A 309 -1.73 3.81 18.66
CA THR A 309 -2.91 4.31 17.95
C THR A 309 -2.68 5.74 17.48
N ARG A 310 -2.95 6.01 16.20
CA ARG A 310 -2.92 7.36 15.64
C ARG A 310 -4.33 7.83 15.33
N VAL A 311 -4.64 9.07 15.72
CA VAL A 311 -5.85 9.78 15.29
C VAL A 311 -5.42 10.93 14.41
N GLY A 312 -6.11 11.13 13.29
CA GLY A 312 -5.78 12.23 12.39
C GLY A 312 -6.99 12.83 11.70
N VAL A 313 -6.77 14.03 11.19
CA VAL A 313 -7.68 14.80 10.35
C VAL A 313 -6.95 15.11 9.04
N ASN A 314 -7.68 15.06 7.94
CA ASN A 314 -7.18 15.54 6.65
C ASN A 314 -8.20 16.45 5.97
N TYR A 315 -7.66 17.35 5.16
CA TYR A 315 -8.41 18.25 4.31
C TYR A 315 -7.74 18.31 2.94
N SER A 316 -8.51 18.32 1.86
CA SER A 316 -8.00 18.62 0.52
C SER A 316 -8.93 19.56 -0.23
N HIS A 317 -8.34 20.54 -0.90
CA HIS A 317 -9.02 21.41 -1.85
C HIS A 317 -8.47 21.15 -3.25
N LEU A 318 -9.38 20.94 -4.21
CA LEU A 318 -9.03 20.86 -5.63
C LEU A 318 -9.86 21.87 -6.39
N ASN A 319 -9.24 22.61 -7.29
CA ASN A 319 -9.91 23.45 -8.28
C ASN A 319 -9.38 23.09 -9.67
N TYR A 320 -10.24 23.19 -10.67
CA TYR A 320 -9.86 22.93 -12.04
C TYR A 320 -10.57 23.90 -12.98
N HIS A 321 -9.94 24.16 -14.12
CA HIS A 321 -10.52 24.87 -15.24
C HIS A 321 -9.94 24.33 -16.54
N TYR A 322 -10.77 23.96 -17.51
CA TYR A 322 -10.29 23.65 -18.86
C TYR A 322 -11.28 24.04 -19.95
N ASN A 323 -10.78 24.09 -21.19
CA ASN A 323 -11.57 24.40 -22.37
C ASN A 323 -11.61 23.19 -23.31
N LEU A 324 -12.82 22.74 -23.64
CA LEU A 324 -13.04 21.66 -24.60
C LEU A 324 -13.88 22.21 -25.76
N SER A 325 -13.35 22.20 -26.99
CA SER A 325 -14.04 22.70 -28.18
C SER A 325 -14.57 24.15 -28.05
N GLY A 326 -13.82 25.02 -27.36
CA GLY A 326 -14.20 26.41 -27.10
C GLY A 326 -15.20 26.62 -25.97
N LEU A 327 -15.56 25.55 -25.25
CA LEU A 327 -16.45 25.59 -24.09
C LEU A 327 -15.65 25.45 -22.79
N GLY A 328 -15.81 26.41 -21.88
CA GLY A 328 -15.11 26.45 -20.61
C GLY A 328 -15.81 25.67 -19.51
N PHE A 329 -15.11 24.72 -18.91
CA PHE A 329 -15.53 23.94 -17.75
C PHE A 329 -14.69 24.36 -16.55
N ASN A 330 -15.30 24.45 -15.38
CA ASN A 330 -14.56 24.67 -14.14
C ASN A 330 -15.32 24.12 -12.95
N GLY A 331 -14.62 23.91 -11.86
CA GLY A 331 -15.21 23.41 -10.64
C GLY A 331 -14.22 23.33 -9.50
N TYR A 332 -14.69 22.85 -8.37
CA TYR A 332 -13.88 22.62 -7.20
C TYR A 332 -14.45 21.51 -6.32
N SER A 333 -13.58 20.94 -5.48
CA SER A 333 -13.97 20.06 -4.40
C SER A 333 -13.29 20.41 -3.09
N ASP A 334 -14.05 20.23 -2.01
CA ASP A 334 -13.55 20.30 -0.64
C ASP A 334 -13.81 18.96 0.04
N ASN A 335 -12.73 18.29 0.46
CA ASN A 335 -12.83 16.99 1.11
C ASN A 335 -12.29 17.08 2.53
N TRP A 336 -13.07 16.60 3.49
CA TRP A 336 -12.72 16.50 4.89
C TRP A 336 -12.69 15.04 5.32
N GLY A 337 -11.71 14.64 6.12
CA GLY A 337 -11.60 13.30 6.64
C GLY A 337 -11.11 13.26 8.07
N LEU A 338 -11.61 12.30 8.83
CA LEU A 338 -11.14 11.90 10.15
C LEU A 338 -10.81 10.42 10.12
N TYR A 339 -9.71 10.04 10.78
CA TYR A 339 -9.31 8.64 10.81
C TYR A 339 -8.67 8.22 12.13
N VAL A 340 -8.76 6.92 12.39
CA VAL A 340 -8.05 6.25 13.47
C VAL A 340 -7.28 5.08 12.87
N THR A 341 -5.98 5.00 13.12
CA THR A 341 -5.13 3.88 12.71
C THR A 341 -4.59 3.16 13.93
N GLN A 342 -4.86 1.86 14.02
CA GLN A 342 -4.36 0.99 15.06
C GLN A 342 -3.33 0.02 14.47
N PRO A 343 -2.06 0.07 14.92
CA PRO A 343 -1.09 -0.95 14.57
C PRO A 343 -1.48 -2.27 15.25
N TRP A 344 -1.96 -3.23 14.46
CA TRP A 344 -2.44 -4.52 14.97
C TRP A 344 -1.28 -5.50 15.15
N ILE A 345 -0.45 -5.67 14.12
CA ILE A 345 0.73 -6.55 14.15
C ILE A 345 1.99 -5.71 13.90
N ARG A 346 3.01 -5.93 14.73
CA ARG A 346 4.36 -5.36 14.61
C ARG A 346 5.37 -6.41 15.05
N THR A 347 6.12 -6.92 14.09
CA THR A 347 7.21 -7.89 14.27
C THR A 347 8.27 -7.61 13.20
N SER A 348 9.44 -8.22 13.33
CA SER A 348 10.49 -8.16 12.31
C SER A 348 10.09 -8.69 10.92
N ARG A 349 9.01 -9.49 10.83
CA ARG A 349 8.54 -10.12 9.57
C ARG A 349 7.16 -9.69 9.11
N ALA A 350 6.41 -8.98 9.95
CA ALA A 350 5.02 -8.65 9.63
C ALA A 350 4.62 -7.32 10.27
N ARG A 351 3.95 -6.50 9.48
CA ARG A 351 3.24 -5.29 9.94
C ARG A 351 1.84 -5.25 9.38
N VAL A 352 0.86 -5.03 10.25
CA VAL A 352 -0.55 -4.93 9.87
C VAL A 352 -1.20 -3.78 10.63
N ASP A 353 -1.89 -2.92 9.91
CA ASP A 353 -2.64 -1.78 10.40
C ASP A 353 -4.13 -1.97 10.14
N VAL A 354 -4.93 -1.62 11.14
CA VAL A 354 -6.38 -1.47 11.00
C VAL A 354 -6.69 0.02 11.01
N ARG A 355 -7.41 0.51 10.01
CA ARG A 355 -7.78 1.93 9.90
C ARG A 355 -9.28 2.08 9.73
N LEU A 356 -9.86 2.98 10.51
CA LEU A 356 -11.24 3.45 10.35
C LEU A 356 -11.20 4.89 9.84
N ASN A 357 -12.00 5.20 8.82
CA ASN A 357 -12.11 6.55 8.27
C ASN A 357 -13.57 6.98 8.21
N ALA A 358 -13.82 8.26 8.42
CA ALA A 358 -15.06 8.95 8.13
C ALA A 358 -14.73 10.22 7.36
N GLY A 359 -15.48 10.54 6.30
CA GLY A 359 -15.19 11.70 5.47
C GLY A 359 -16.40 12.25 4.74
N GLN A 360 -16.24 13.49 4.27
CA GLN A 360 -17.26 14.23 3.55
C GLN A 360 -16.60 14.97 2.38
N GLN A 361 -17.19 14.84 1.19
CA GLN A 361 -16.75 15.48 -0.04
C GLN A 361 -17.85 16.43 -0.51
N PHE A 362 -17.49 17.68 -0.80
CA PHE A 362 -18.35 18.66 -1.44
C PHE A 362 -17.84 18.89 -2.84
N LEU A 363 -18.65 18.59 -3.85
CA LEU A 363 -18.27 18.67 -5.26
C LEU A 363 -19.13 19.71 -5.96
N THR A 364 -18.50 20.67 -6.62
CA THR A 364 -19.18 21.67 -7.45
C THR A 364 -18.57 21.70 -8.84
N ASP A 365 -19.39 21.44 -9.84
CA ASP A 365 -19.04 21.49 -11.25
C ASP A 365 -19.87 22.58 -11.92
N LYS A 366 -19.23 23.46 -12.70
CA LYS A 366 -19.89 24.47 -13.52
C LYS A 366 -19.66 24.15 -14.99
N TYR A 367 -20.77 23.96 -15.69
CA TYR A 367 -20.82 23.64 -17.11
C TYR A 367 -21.13 24.93 -17.89
N PRO A 368 -20.73 25.00 -19.17
CA PRO A 368 -21.13 26.08 -20.06
C PRO A 368 -22.66 26.18 -20.19
N ASP A 369 -23.18 27.39 -20.42
CA ASP A 369 -24.63 27.66 -20.49
C ASP A 369 -25.35 26.87 -21.59
N VAL A 370 -24.65 26.37 -22.62
CA VAL A 370 -25.25 25.50 -23.64
C VAL A 370 -25.79 24.18 -23.08
N PHE A 371 -25.32 23.75 -21.90
CA PHE A 371 -25.83 22.59 -21.17
C PHE A 371 -26.98 22.97 -20.21
N ALA A 372 -27.21 24.26 -19.98
CA ALA A 372 -28.32 24.75 -19.19
C ALA A 372 -29.60 24.68 -20.04
N SER A 373 -30.33 23.56 -19.99
CA SER A 373 -31.63 23.49 -20.65
C SER A 373 -32.64 24.41 -19.93
N ASN A 374 -33.11 24.00 -18.75
CA ASN A 374 -34.10 24.74 -17.93
C ASN A 374 -33.63 25.01 -16.50
N SER A 375 -32.37 24.69 -16.19
CA SER A 375 -31.78 24.84 -14.86
C SER A 375 -30.41 25.49 -14.94
N SER A 376 -29.94 26.09 -13.86
CA SER A 376 -28.54 26.54 -13.76
C SER A 376 -27.58 25.39 -14.10
N PRO A 377 -26.56 25.58 -14.96
CA PRO A 377 -25.60 24.54 -15.38
C PRO A 377 -24.57 24.26 -14.29
N ARG A 378 -25.01 24.26 -13.03
CA ARG A 378 -24.18 24.08 -11.84
C ARG A 378 -24.58 22.78 -11.16
N GLY A 379 -23.73 21.77 -11.32
CA GLY A 379 -23.81 20.51 -10.61
C GLY A 379 -23.26 20.66 -9.19
N ARG A 380 -24.06 20.31 -8.18
CA ARG A 380 -23.60 20.17 -6.80
C ARG A 380 -23.86 18.77 -6.28
N LYS A 381 -22.85 18.13 -5.71
CA LYS A 381 -22.93 16.82 -5.08
C LYS A 381 -22.27 16.86 -3.70
N GLN A 382 -22.74 16.01 -2.80
CA GLN A 382 -22.14 15.81 -1.49
C GLN A 382 -22.00 14.31 -1.25
N VAL A 383 -20.80 13.84 -0.91
CA VAL A 383 -20.55 12.43 -0.65
C VAL A 383 -20.14 12.25 0.81
N ASN A 384 -20.89 11.46 1.57
CA ASN A 384 -20.50 11.04 2.91
C ASN A 384 -19.97 9.62 2.84
N ILE A 385 -18.84 9.34 3.49
CA ILE A 385 -18.15 8.06 3.39
C ILE A 385 -17.70 7.60 4.78
N GLY A 386 -17.91 6.32 5.08
CA GLY A 386 -17.23 5.60 6.15
C GLY A 386 -16.49 4.39 5.57
N SER A 387 -15.27 4.14 6.03
CA SER A 387 -14.50 2.96 5.58
C SER A 387 -13.73 2.29 6.70
N ALA A 388 -13.54 0.98 6.55
CA ALA A 388 -12.67 0.16 7.37
C ALA A 388 -11.63 -0.51 6.47
N ALA A 389 -10.37 -0.39 6.84
CA ALA A 389 -9.24 -0.91 6.09
C ALA A 389 -8.35 -1.81 6.94
N ILE A 390 -7.87 -2.90 6.34
CA ILE A 390 -6.78 -3.72 6.87
C ILE A 390 -5.68 -3.69 5.82
N THR A 391 -4.53 -3.15 6.17
CA THR A 391 -3.38 -3.01 5.27
C THR A 391 -2.13 -3.51 5.94
N GLY A 392 -1.29 -4.24 5.22
CA GLY A 392 -0.10 -4.81 5.82
C GLY A 392 0.89 -5.38 4.83
N SER A 393 2.01 -5.81 5.37
CA SER A 393 3.06 -6.49 4.63
C SER A 393 3.70 -7.59 5.48
N VAL A 394 4.12 -8.66 4.81
CA VAL A 394 4.77 -9.84 5.40
C VAL A 394 6.00 -10.22 4.59
N ALA A 395 7.08 -10.57 5.30
CA ALA A 395 8.35 -11.03 4.77
C ALA A 395 8.62 -12.46 5.26
N ASP A 396 7.78 -13.39 4.81
CA ASP A 396 7.82 -14.81 5.23
C ASP A 396 8.84 -15.64 4.44
N LEU A 397 9.12 -15.23 3.18
CA LEU A 397 10.11 -15.86 2.32
C LEU A 397 11.42 -15.05 2.34
N PRO A 398 12.59 -15.71 2.37
CA PRO A 398 13.86 -15.01 2.19
C PRO A 398 13.88 -14.21 0.88
N GLY A 399 14.18 -12.91 0.97
CA GLY A 399 14.17 -12.01 -0.19
C GLY A 399 12.78 -11.72 -0.77
N GLY A 400 11.71 -12.16 -0.11
CA GLY A 400 10.32 -11.98 -0.54
C GLY A 400 9.56 -11.01 0.36
N LEU A 401 8.73 -10.16 -0.25
CA LEU A 401 7.85 -9.22 0.43
C LEU A 401 6.45 -9.28 -0.19
N THR A 402 5.47 -9.67 0.61
CA THR A 402 4.06 -9.64 0.22
C THR A 402 3.37 -8.45 0.88
N GLY A 403 2.76 -7.57 0.09
CA GLY A 403 1.86 -6.51 0.54
C GLY A 403 0.40 -6.89 0.32
N PHE A 404 -0.49 -6.42 1.18
CA PHE A 404 -1.93 -6.60 1.01
C PHE A 404 -2.73 -5.42 1.59
N GLY A 405 -3.93 -5.23 1.09
CA GLY A 405 -4.87 -4.22 1.55
C GLY A 405 -6.31 -4.59 1.23
N LEU A 406 -7.20 -4.48 2.20
CA LEU A 406 -8.63 -4.70 2.06
C LEU A 406 -9.34 -3.47 2.60
N VAL A 407 -10.24 -2.86 1.83
CA VAL A 407 -10.97 -1.64 2.23
C VAL A 407 -12.45 -1.83 1.93
N GLY A 408 -13.26 -1.91 2.98
CA GLY A 408 -14.72 -1.85 2.86
C GLY A 408 -15.18 -0.42 3.05
N THR A 409 -15.94 0.11 2.09
CA THR A 409 -16.44 1.49 2.09
C THR A 409 -17.94 1.50 1.93
N THR A 410 -18.63 2.29 2.76
CA THR A 410 -20.07 2.57 2.62
C THR A 410 -20.28 4.09 2.63
N GLY A 411 -21.30 4.56 1.92
CA GLY A 411 -21.52 5.99 1.81
C GLY A 411 -22.85 6.37 1.21
N ASN A 412 -23.05 7.68 1.05
CA ASN A 412 -24.22 8.26 0.41
C ASN A 412 -23.82 9.44 -0.48
N VAL A 413 -24.26 9.43 -1.73
CA VAL A 413 -24.13 10.52 -2.69
C VAL A 413 -25.44 11.33 -2.72
N GLY A 414 -25.40 12.54 -2.17
CA GLY A 414 -26.48 13.50 -2.22
C GLY A 414 -26.38 14.42 -3.45
N LEU A 415 -27.35 14.35 -4.35
CA LEU A 415 -27.45 15.22 -5.53
C LEU A 415 -28.14 16.54 -5.15
N ARG A 416 -27.35 17.61 -4.94
CA ARG A 416 -27.75 18.89 -4.31
C ARG A 416 -28.20 19.98 -5.30
N SER A 417 -28.36 19.66 -6.57
CA SER A 417 -28.87 20.57 -7.61
C SER A 417 -29.78 19.81 -8.56
N GLU A 418 -30.65 20.53 -9.26
CA GLU A 418 -31.47 19.93 -10.33
C GLU A 418 -30.58 19.37 -11.44
N PHE A 419 -29.56 20.14 -11.87
CA PHE A 419 -28.60 19.70 -12.86
C PHE A 419 -27.90 18.40 -12.47
N SER A 420 -27.41 18.27 -11.22
CA SER A 420 -26.79 17.01 -10.78
C SER A 420 -27.75 15.82 -10.70
N ARG A 421 -29.05 16.06 -10.46
CA ARG A 421 -30.09 15.02 -10.51
C ARG A 421 -30.38 14.56 -11.92
N ASP A 422 -30.40 15.49 -12.88
CA ASP A 422 -30.64 15.20 -14.29
C ASP A 422 -29.51 14.36 -14.89
N ILE A 423 -28.26 14.83 -14.81
CA ILE A 423 -27.08 14.13 -15.38
C ILE A 423 -26.76 12.79 -14.71
N SER A 424 -27.22 12.58 -13.47
CA SER A 424 -26.97 11.33 -12.72
C SER A 424 -28.19 10.40 -12.69
N GLY A 425 -29.32 10.84 -13.27
CA GLY A 425 -30.62 10.19 -13.14
C GLY A 425 -30.67 8.84 -13.86
N ASP A 426 -30.24 8.80 -15.12
CA ASP A 426 -30.27 7.58 -15.93
C ASP A 426 -29.38 6.49 -15.35
N ALA A 427 -28.18 6.85 -14.89
CA ALA A 427 -27.25 5.93 -14.25
C ALA A 427 -27.66 5.55 -12.81
N ASN A 428 -28.63 6.25 -12.21
CA ASN A 428 -29.03 6.10 -10.81
C ASN A 428 -27.82 6.07 -9.84
N SER A 429 -26.85 6.96 -10.06
CA SER A 429 -25.58 6.99 -9.30
C SER A 429 -25.66 7.79 -7.99
N GLY A 430 -26.86 8.19 -7.60
CA GLY A 430 -27.16 8.87 -6.33
C GLY A 430 -27.61 7.90 -5.25
N GLY A 431 -27.63 8.37 -3.99
CA GLY A 431 -28.11 7.56 -2.87
C GLY A 431 -27.01 6.74 -2.20
N GLN A 432 -27.41 5.69 -1.49
CA GLN A 432 -26.49 4.85 -0.72
C GLN A 432 -25.66 3.95 -1.64
N PHE A 433 -24.39 3.74 -1.32
CA PHE A 433 -23.52 2.81 -2.03
C PHE A 433 -22.62 2.08 -1.05
N ALA A 434 -22.13 0.92 -1.48
CA ALA A 434 -21.10 0.15 -0.82
C ALA A 434 -20.11 -0.38 -1.85
N ARG A 435 -18.82 -0.25 -1.56
CA ARG A 435 -17.75 -0.80 -2.38
C ARG A 435 -16.71 -1.50 -1.54
N PHE A 436 -16.06 -2.48 -2.15
CA PHE A 436 -14.97 -3.23 -1.55
C PHE A 436 -13.76 -3.18 -2.46
N ASN A 437 -12.66 -2.63 -1.97
CA ASN A 437 -11.39 -2.58 -2.67
C ASN A 437 -10.43 -3.61 -2.07
N TYR A 438 -9.69 -4.31 -2.93
CA TYR A 438 -8.68 -5.27 -2.53
C TYR A 438 -7.40 -5.06 -3.32
N GLN A 439 -6.26 -5.24 -2.66
CA GLN A 439 -4.94 -5.26 -3.26
C GLN A 439 -4.10 -6.38 -2.66
N ILE A 440 -3.34 -7.06 -3.50
CA ILE A 440 -2.30 -8.00 -3.09
C ILE A 440 -1.13 -7.86 -4.06
N ASN A 441 0.08 -7.83 -3.53
CA ASN A 441 1.29 -7.78 -4.33
C ASN A 441 2.39 -8.60 -3.68
N HIS A 442 3.28 -9.15 -4.49
CA HIS A 442 4.43 -9.92 -4.05
C HIS A 442 5.65 -9.55 -4.88
N ASP A 443 6.73 -9.15 -4.21
CA ASP A 443 8.06 -8.96 -4.81
C ASP A 443 8.96 -10.07 -4.28
N GLN A 444 9.61 -10.80 -5.18
CA GLN A 444 10.49 -11.91 -4.85
C GLN A 444 11.85 -11.73 -5.54
N GLN A 445 12.90 -11.59 -4.76
CA GLN A 445 14.26 -11.73 -5.28
C GLN A 445 14.48 -13.19 -5.70
N VAL A 446 14.89 -13.40 -6.96
CA VAL A 446 15.03 -14.76 -7.53
C VAL A 446 16.50 -15.16 -7.62
N TRP A 447 17.34 -14.33 -8.27
CA TRP A 447 18.78 -14.54 -8.31
C TRP A 447 19.51 -13.23 -8.58
N GLY A 448 20.68 -13.04 -7.97
CA GLY A 448 21.53 -11.87 -8.22
C GLY A 448 20.74 -10.56 -8.21
N PRO A 449 20.81 -9.75 -9.29
CA PRO A 449 20.08 -8.47 -9.38
C PRO A 449 18.60 -8.63 -9.75
N PHE A 450 18.11 -9.83 -10.09
CA PHE A 450 16.78 -10.04 -10.66
C PHE A 450 15.71 -10.32 -9.59
N SER A 451 14.58 -9.64 -9.71
CA SER A 451 13.36 -9.91 -8.93
C SER A 451 12.13 -10.02 -9.83
N PHE A 452 11.13 -10.73 -9.33
CA PHE A 452 9.82 -10.86 -9.94
C PHE A 452 8.78 -10.16 -9.08
N TYR A 453 7.96 -9.31 -9.69
CA TYR A 453 6.84 -8.66 -9.03
C TYR A 453 5.53 -9.09 -9.68
N ALA A 454 4.54 -9.41 -8.85
CA ALA A 454 3.16 -9.56 -9.28
C ALA A 454 2.24 -8.78 -8.35
N GLY A 455 1.24 -8.12 -8.93
CA GLY A 455 0.25 -7.32 -8.20
C GLY A 455 -1.14 -7.49 -8.79
N VAL A 456 -2.15 -7.43 -7.92
CA VAL A 456 -3.56 -7.41 -8.30
C VAL A 456 -4.27 -6.38 -7.44
N ASN A 457 -5.00 -5.47 -8.09
CA ASN A 457 -5.83 -4.43 -7.47
C ASN A 457 -7.24 -4.51 -8.04
N GLY A 458 -8.28 -4.36 -7.23
CA GLY A 458 -9.64 -4.38 -7.73
C GLY A 458 -10.67 -3.70 -6.85
N GLN A 459 -11.87 -3.53 -7.41
CA GLN A 459 -13.03 -2.95 -6.78
C GLN A 459 -14.28 -3.76 -7.12
N LEU A 460 -15.14 -3.97 -6.11
CA LEU A 460 -16.49 -4.48 -6.27
C LEU A 460 -17.48 -3.42 -5.78
N ALA A 461 -18.63 -3.30 -6.42
CA ALA A 461 -19.67 -2.34 -6.08
C ALA A 461 -21.05 -3.01 -5.98
N ASN A 462 -21.91 -2.52 -5.10
CA ASN A 462 -23.28 -3.03 -4.98
C ASN A 462 -24.28 -2.35 -5.95
N ASN A 463 -23.94 -1.19 -6.50
CA ASN A 463 -24.76 -0.42 -7.42
C ASN A 463 -23.91 0.46 -8.36
N ASN A 464 -24.58 1.18 -9.26
CA ASN A 464 -23.92 2.18 -10.09
C ASN A 464 -23.30 3.27 -9.22
N LEU A 465 -22.00 3.52 -9.40
CA LEU A 465 -21.27 4.49 -8.60
C LEU A 465 -21.22 5.84 -9.30
N ASP A 466 -21.25 6.91 -8.49
CA ASP A 466 -20.86 8.24 -8.95
C ASP A 466 -19.39 8.22 -9.40
N ALA A 467 -19.04 9.05 -10.39
CA ALA A 467 -17.68 9.11 -10.94
C ALA A 467 -16.59 9.37 -9.88
N SER A 468 -16.95 10.01 -8.76
CA SER A 468 -16.04 10.19 -7.62
C SER A 468 -15.64 8.90 -6.89
N GLN A 469 -16.35 7.78 -7.14
CA GLN A 469 -16.17 6.50 -6.45
C GLN A 469 -15.85 5.33 -7.39
N LYS A 470 -15.89 5.53 -8.72
CA LYS A 470 -15.53 4.51 -9.71
C LYS A 470 -14.07 4.08 -9.59
N PHE A 471 -13.76 2.86 -10.00
CA PHE A 471 -12.41 2.32 -10.09
C PHE A 471 -11.81 2.70 -11.43
N LEU A 472 -10.55 3.14 -11.44
CA LEU A 472 -9.85 3.56 -12.65
C LEU A 472 -8.87 2.47 -13.05
N MET A 473 -9.03 1.93 -14.26
CA MET A 473 -8.16 0.86 -14.77
C MET A 473 -7.04 1.37 -15.68
N GLY A 474 -7.13 2.59 -16.21
CA GLY A 474 -6.10 3.23 -17.01
C GLY A 474 -5.20 4.17 -16.20
N GLY A 475 -3.95 4.29 -16.64
CA GLY A 475 -2.98 5.24 -16.10
C GLY A 475 -1.74 4.59 -15.47
N PRO A 476 -0.79 5.42 -14.96
CA PRO A 476 0.52 4.95 -14.51
C PRO A 476 0.51 3.95 -13.34
N SER A 477 -0.52 3.99 -12.49
CA SER A 477 -0.70 3.09 -11.33
C SER A 477 -1.62 1.89 -11.62
N ALA A 478 -2.09 1.74 -12.85
CA ALA A 478 -3.00 0.68 -13.30
C ALA A 478 -2.49 0.08 -14.62
N VAL A 479 -3.30 0.04 -15.68
CA VAL A 479 -2.83 -0.36 -17.02
C VAL A 479 -2.12 0.81 -17.68
N ARG A 480 -0.78 0.79 -17.64
CA ARG A 480 0.09 1.92 -18.00
C ARG A 480 0.02 2.37 -19.46
N ALA A 481 -0.53 1.55 -20.35
CA ALA A 481 -0.67 1.88 -21.77
C ALA A 481 -1.87 2.80 -22.10
N TYR A 482 -2.66 3.19 -21.10
CA TYR A 482 -3.87 4.01 -21.24
C TYR A 482 -3.75 5.31 -20.46
N ASP A 483 -4.56 6.30 -20.82
CA ASP A 483 -4.61 7.56 -20.07
C ASP A 483 -5.22 7.34 -18.69
N ILE A 484 -4.88 8.24 -17.76
CA ILE A 484 -5.59 8.29 -16.50
C ILE A 484 -7.05 8.70 -16.76
N GLY A 485 -7.99 7.99 -16.12
CA GLY A 485 -9.42 8.17 -16.37
C GLY A 485 -10.01 7.19 -17.39
N ASP A 486 -9.19 6.60 -18.27
CA ASP A 486 -9.61 5.49 -19.11
C ASP A 486 -9.97 4.28 -18.23
N GLY A 487 -10.95 3.48 -18.66
CA GLY A 487 -11.42 2.31 -17.94
C GLY A 487 -12.08 2.65 -16.61
N SER A 488 -12.90 3.71 -16.57
CA SER A 488 -13.68 4.09 -15.39
C SER A 488 -14.88 3.16 -15.20
N VAL A 489 -14.80 2.29 -14.18
CA VAL A 489 -15.72 1.17 -13.96
C VAL A 489 -16.31 1.18 -12.56
N ASP A 490 -17.49 0.60 -12.38
CA ASP A 490 -18.05 0.39 -11.03
C ASP A 490 -17.32 -0.75 -10.31
N GLU A 491 -17.04 -1.82 -11.06
CA GLU A 491 -16.28 -2.96 -10.61
C GLU A 491 -15.24 -3.39 -11.65
N GLY A 492 -14.10 -3.85 -11.16
CA GLY A 492 -13.02 -4.28 -12.03
C GLY A 492 -11.80 -4.75 -11.26
N VAL A 493 -10.84 -5.28 -12.01
CA VAL A 493 -9.57 -5.79 -11.52
C VAL A 493 -8.46 -5.44 -12.50
N VAL A 494 -7.32 -5.03 -11.98
CA VAL A 494 -6.08 -4.79 -12.70
C VAL A 494 -5.01 -5.70 -12.13
N GLY A 495 -4.40 -6.50 -12.99
CA GLY A 495 -3.23 -7.32 -12.69
C GLY A 495 -1.99 -6.78 -13.37
N THR A 496 -0.87 -6.83 -12.68
CA THR A 496 0.45 -6.41 -13.17
C THR A 496 1.46 -7.50 -12.87
N ALA A 497 2.30 -7.82 -13.85
CA ALA A 497 3.46 -8.69 -13.69
C ALA A 497 4.71 -7.98 -14.22
N GLU A 498 5.81 -8.04 -13.46
CA GLU A 498 7.06 -7.40 -13.82
C GLU A 498 8.27 -8.29 -13.55
N VAL A 499 9.25 -8.20 -14.45
CA VAL A 499 10.61 -8.71 -14.24
C VAL A 499 11.52 -7.51 -14.09
N ARG A 500 12.19 -7.41 -12.94
CA ARG A 500 13.04 -6.29 -12.56
C ARG A 500 14.48 -6.74 -12.42
N SER A 501 15.42 -5.85 -12.72
CA SER A 501 16.83 -6.00 -12.40
C SER A 501 17.33 -4.76 -11.68
N HIS A 502 18.00 -4.94 -10.54
CA HIS A 502 18.46 -3.88 -9.66
C HIS A 502 20.00 -3.88 -9.58
N TRP A 503 20.60 -2.74 -9.89
CA TRP A 503 22.05 -2.59 -10.01
C TRP A 503 22.53 -1.41 -9.17
N SER A 504 23.47 -1.67 -8.26
CA SER A 504 24.19 -0.59 -7.58
C SER A 504 25.11 0.13 -8.57
N LEU A 505 25.05 1.45 -8.59
CA LEU A 505 25.93 2.29 -9.40
C LEU A 505 27.09 2.80 -8.53
N PRO A 506 28.27 3.07 -9.10
CA PRO A 506 29.35 3.71 -8.37
C PRO A 506 28.91 5.08 -7.82
N ALA A 507 29.20 5.33 -6.54
CA ALA A 507 28.94 6.63 -5.92
C ALA A 507 29.85 7.70 -6.56
N LEU A 508 29.25 8.54 -7.40
CA LEU A 508 29.89 9.73 -7.98
C LEU A 508 29.32 10.96 -7.28
N ALA A 509 30.16 11.99 -7.09
CA ALA A 509 29.77 13.20 -6.33
C ALA A 509 28.47 13.86 -6.83
N TRP A 510 28.17 13.75 -8.13
CA TRP A 510 26.94 14.28 -8.73
C TRP A 510 25.75 13.30 -8.72
N LEU A 511 26.01 12.00 -8.51
CA LEU A 511 25.00 10.93 -8.57
C LEU A 511 24.51 10.52 -7.17
N GLY A 512 25.18 10.94 -6.09
CA GLY A 512 24.73 10.71 -4.71
C GLY A 512 25.54 9.64 -3.98
N ASN A 513 25.03 9.20 -2.83
CA ASN A 513 25.77 8.36 -1.90
C ASN A 513 25.62 6.86 -2.20
N ASP A 514 24.42 6.41 -2.57
CA ASP A 514 24.13 5.02 -2.92
C ASP A 514 23.20 4.95 -4.15
N PRO A 515 23.66 5.45 -5.31
CA PRO A 515 22.82 5.46 -6.50
C PRO A 515 22.57 4.04 -7.02
N SER A 516 21.37 3.82 -7.53
CA SER A 516 20.92 2.55 -8.08
C SER A 516 20.20 2.72 -9.41
N LEU A 517 20.32 1.72 -10.28
CA LEU A 517 19.58 1.59 -11.53
C LEU A 517 18.64 0.39 -11.43
N THR A 518 17.36 0.62 -11.66
CA THR A 518 16.37 -0.44 -11.86
C THR A 518 15.95 -0.44 -13.32
N LEU A 519 16.06 -1.59 -13.99
CA LEU A 519 15.50 -1.84 -15.31
C LEU A 519 14.41 -2.88 -15.17
N ALA A 520 13.26 -2.65 -15.80
CA ALA A 520 12.14 -3.56 -15.72
C ALA A 520 11.37 -3.68 -17.02
N THR A 521 10.74 -4.84 -17.20
CA THR A 521 9.73 -5.08 -18.21
C THR A 521 8.45 -5.50 -17.51
N PHE A 522 7.30 -5.13 -18.07
CA PHE A 522 6.02 -5.37 -17.45
C PHE A 522 4.93 -5.74 -18.44
N TYR A 523 3.90 -6.38 -17.90
CA TYR A 523 2.62 -6.61 -18.56
C TYR A 523 1.49 -6.26 -17.58
N ASP A 524 0.55 -5.43 -18.05
CA ASP A 524 -0.62 -5.00 -17.31
C ASP A 524 -1.90 -5.44 -18.02
N GLN A 525 -2.90 -5.84 -17.25
CA GLN A 525 -4.17 -6.32 -17.74
C GLN A 525 -5.31 -5.90 -16.81
N GLY A 526 -6.32 -5.24 -17.37
CA GLY A 526 -7.50 -4.76 -16.67
C GLY A 526 -8.78 -5.33 -17.26
N TRP A 527 -9.72 -5.72 -16.41
CA TRP A 527 -11.08 -6.10 -16.78
C TRP A 527 -12.08 -5.48 -15.83
N GLY A 528 -13.17 -4.95 -16.36
CA GLY A 528 -14.22 -4.36 -15.52
C GLY A 528 -15.51 -4.06 -16.25
N GLU A 529 -16.52 -3.70 -15.47
CA GLU A 529 -17.85 -3.32 -15.93
C GLU A 529 -18.09 -1.83 -15.69
N GLN A 530 -18.36 -1.08 -16.76
CA GLN A 530 -18.55 0.37 -16.68
C GLN A 530 -19.70 0.74 -15.72
N TRP A 531 -20.78 -0.02 -15.80
CA TRP A 531 -21.97 0.12 -14.97
C TRP A 531 -22.33 -1.20 -14.30
N ARG A 532 -22.50 -1.21 -12.98
CA ARG A 532 -22.98 -2.40 -12.26
C ARG A 532 -24.38 -2.83 -12.72
N ASN A 533 -25.19 -1.88 -13.14
CA ASN A 533 -26.48 -2.06 -13.79
C ASN A 533 -26.52 -1.22 -15.07
N ASN A 534 -26.44 -1.87 -16.23
CA ASN A 534 -26.40 -1.22 -17.54
C ASN A 534 -27.80 -0.91 -18.13
N ASP A 535 -28.80 -0.70 -17.27
CA ASP A 535 -30.16 -0.27 -17.65
C ASP A 535 -30.34 1.21 -17.32
N ASN A 536 -30.88 2.00 -18.25
CA ASN A 536 -31.15 3.43 -18.07
C ASN A 536 -32.50 3.74 -17.39
N GLY A 537 -33.24 2.70 -16.96
CA GLY A 537 -34.54 2.82 -16.29
C GLY A 537 -35.70 3.19 -17.23
N ARG A 538 -35.44 3.32 -18.55
CA ARG A 538 -36.43 3.67 -19.58
C ARG A 538 -36.50 2.60 -20.68
N GLY A 539 -35.99 1.40 -20.42
CA GLY A 539 -35.97 0.28 -21.37
C GLY A 539 -34.81 0.33 -22.38
N GLY A 540 -33.81 1.20 -22.16
CA GLY A 540 -32.57 1.26 -22.93
C GLY A 540 -31.34 0.92 -22.07
N ARG A 541 -30.16 1.01 -22.66
CA ARG A 541 -28.88 0.75 -21.98
C ARG A 541 -28.11 2.05 -21.71
N LEU A 542 -27.27 2.04 -20.68
CA LEU A 542 -26.34 3.15 -20.39
C LEU A 542 -25.12 3.13 -21.32
N ALA A 543 -24.66 1.94 -21.67
CA ALA A 543 -23.57 1.69 -22.62
C ALA A 543 -23.93 0.51 -23.53
N ASP A 544 -23.58 0.59 -24.81
CA ASP A 544 -23.81 -0.50 -25.76
C ASP A 544 -23.01 -1.76 -25.40
N SER A 545 -21.77 -1.56 -24.96
CA SER A 545 -20.92 -2.57 -24.32
C SER A 545 -20.60 -2.14 -22.90
N ASN A 546 -20.96 -2.96 -21.91
CA ASN A 546 -20.67 -2.69 -20.51
C ASN A 546 -19.26 -3.15 -20.08
N ASN A 547 -18.68 -4.09 -20.82
CA ASN A 547 -17.41 -4.71 -20.48
C ASN A 547 -16.24 -3.91 -21.07
N LEU A 548 -15.26 -3.59 -20.23
CA LEU A 548 -14.01 -2.97 -20.61
C LEU A 548 -12.85 -3.93 -20.37
N ASN A 549 -11.93 -3.98 -21.34
CA ASN A 549 -10.72 -4.80 -21.29
C ASN A 549 -9.54 -3.95 -21.77
N LEU A 550 -8.63 -3.65 -20.85
CA LEU A 550 -7.42 -2.87 -21.10
C LEU A 550 -6.22 -3.79 -20.97
N ALA A 551 -5.27 -3.70 -21.90
CA ALA A 551 -4.04 -4.48 -21.85
C ALA A 551 -2.86 -3.70 -22.43
N GLY A 552 -1.69 -3.85 -21.83
CA GLY A 552 -0.47 -3.23 -22.31
C GLY A 552 0.80 -3.88 -21.77
N ALA A 553 1.88 -3.73 -22.51
CA ALA A 553 3.21 -4.21 -22.15
C ALA A 553 4.20 -3.06 -22.27
N GLY A 554 5.29 -3.11 -21.53
CA GLY A 554 6.28 -2.04 -21.63
C GLY A 554 7.56 -2.30 -20.87
N LEU A 555 8.37 -1.24 -20.81
CA LEU A 555 9.62 -1.22 -20.08
C LEU A 555 9.76 0.10 -19.33
N TYR A 556 10.46 0.06 -18.20
CA TYR A 556 10.85 1.27 -17.50
C TYR A 556 12.28 1.19 -16.98
N ALA A 557 12.88 2.35 -16.83
CA ALA A 557 14.16 2.54 -16.18
C ALA A 557 14.01 3.56 -15.06
N THR A 558 14.53 3.24 -13.88
CA THR A 558 14.58 4.15 -12.73
C THR A 558 16.02 4.32 -12.27
N VAL A 559 16.49 5.56 -12.18
CA VAL A 559 17.73 5.91 -11.49
C VAL A 559 17.37 6.61 -10.20
N ALA A 560 17.83 6.09 -9.06
CA ALA A 560 17.47 6.61 -7.76
C ALA A 560 18.59 6.49 -6.73
N ASP A 561 18.66 7.47 -5.83
CA ASP A 561 19.45 7.43 -4.59
C ASP A 561 18.46 7.56 -3.43
N ALA A 562 18.42 6.55 -2.56
CA ALA A 562 17.36 6.39 -1.57
C ALA A 562 17.33 7.58 -0.59
N GLY A 563 16.16 8.19 -0.42
CA GLY A 563 16.00 9.38 0.42
C GLY A 563 16.61 10.66 -0.17
N ASN A 564 16.97 10.66 -1.45
CA ASN A 564 17.55 11.79 -2.15
C ASN A 564 16.80 12.12 -3.45
N TYR A 565 16.80 11.25 -4.46
CA TYR A 565 16.07 11.48 -5.70
C TYR A 565 15.64 10.18 -6.39
N ALA A 566 14.65 10.27 -7.28
CA ALA A 566 14.32 9.20 -8.22
C ALA A 566 13.86 9.80 -9.55
N LEU A 567 14.39 9.28 -10.65
CA LEU A 567 13.97 9.58 -12.01
C LEU A 567 13.51 8.28 -12.67
N THR A 568 12.25 8.23 -13.10
CA THR A 568 11.67 7.08 -13.80
C THR A 568 11.22 7.49 -15.18
N MET A 569 11.57 6.68 -16.17
CA MET A 569 11.08 6.77 -17.54
C MET A 569 10.43 5.45 -17.92
N THR A 570 9.19 5.52 -18.41
CA THR A 570 8.39 4.36 -18.78
C THR A 570 7.91 4.52 -20.22
N TRP A 571 8.08 3.48 -21.03
CA TRP A 571 7.36 3.32 -22.28
C TRP A 571 6.37 2.17 -22.12
N ALA A 572 5.12 2.42 -22.49
CA ALA A 572 4.03 1.45 -22.45
C ALA A 572 3.35 1.38 -23.82
N HIS A 573 3.20 0.17 -24.34
CA HIS A 573 2.54 -0.11 -25.60
C HIS A 573 1.22 -0.84 -25.35
N ARG A 574 0.17 -0.37 -26.00
CA ARG A 574 -1.17 -0.94 -25.88
C ARG A 574 -1.29 -2.21 -26.72
N THR A 575 -1.67 -3.31 -26.08
CA THR A 575 -1.90 -4.61 -26.74
C THR A 575 -3.38 -5.00 -26.81
N GLY A 576 -4.23 -4.29 -26.06
CA GLY A 576 -5.69 -4.44 -26.05
C GLY A 576 -6.41 -3.45 -26.96
N ASN A 577 -7.74 -3.41 -26.84
CA ASN A 577 -8.57 -2.44 -27.55
C ASN A 577 -8.51 -1.07 -26.87
N ALA A 578 -8.74 -0.01 -27.63
CA ALA A 578 -9.00 1.31 -27.08
C ALA A 578 -10.20 1.29 -26.13
N ASP A 579 -10.18 2.13 -25.09
CA ASP A 579 -11.40 2.40 -24.32
C ASP A 579 -12.40 3.14 -25.25
N PRO A 580 -13.65 2.65 -25.38
CA PRO A 580 -14.70 3.33 -26.15
C PRO A 580 -14.94 4.79 -25.77
N ASN A 581 -14.61 5.18 -24.54
CA ASN A 581 -14.78 6.54 -24.01
C ASN A 581 -13.47 7.34 -23.95
N ALA A 582 -12.36 6.80 -24.48
CA ALA A 582 -11.07 7.47 -24.44
C ALA A 582 -11.11 8.82 -25.18
N VAL A 583 -10.45 9.83 -24.62
CA VAL A 583 -10.25 11.11 -25.30
C VAL A 583 -9.23 10.97 -26.45
N HIS A 584 -8.25 10.08 -26.29
CA HIS A 584 -7.19 9.81 -27.27
C HIS A 584 -7.07 8.31 -27.54
N ASP A 585 -6.74 7.96 -28.78
CA ASP A 585 -6.58 6.58 -29.22
C ASP A 585 -5.11 6.22 -29.52
N ASP A 586 -4.19 6.70 -28.67
CA ASP A 586 -2.76 6.46 -28.85
C ASP A 586 -2.39 5.02 -28.49
N ASN A 587 -1.52 4.40 -29.30
CA ASN A 587 -1.00 3.06 -29.04
C ASN A 587 0.20 3.05 -28.08
N ASP A 588 0.87 4.17 -27.91
CA ASP A 588 2.10 4.29 -27.12
C ASP A 588 1.97 5.40 -26.08
N ARG A 589 2.41 5.13 -24.86
CA ARG A 589 2.49 6.09 -23.76
C ARG A 589 3.91 6.20 -23.25
N PHE A 590 4.30 7.43 -22.96
CA PHE A 590 5.59 7.76 -22.36
C PHE A 590 5.34 8.48 -21.05
N TRP A 591 5.72 7.86 -19.95
CA TRP A 591 5.63 8.46 -18.62
C TRP A 591 7.02 8.84 -18.13
N VAL A 592 7.14 10.04 -17.59
CA VAL A 592 8.35 10.55 -16.96
C VAL A 592 7.94 11.09 -15.60
N SER A 593 8.69 10.70 -14.57
CA SER A 593 8.55 11.25 -13.23
C SER A 593 9.92 11.47 -12.62
N ALA A 594 10.15 12.66 -12.06
CA ALA A 594 11.35 13.01 -11.33
C ALA A 594 10.95 13.55 -9.95
N VAL A 595 11.58 13.06 -8.90
CA VAL A 595 11.37 13.56 -7.53
C VAL A 595 12.71 13.79 -6.86
N LYS A 596 12.80 14.88 -6.11
CA LYS A 596 13.92 15.25 -5.24
C LYS A 596 13.38 15.40 -3.82
N THR A 597 13.95 14.67 -2.88
CA THR A 597 13.64 14.76 -1.45
C THR A 597 14.75 15.48 -0.69
N PHE A 598 14.38 16.13 0.42
CA PHE A 598 15.27 16.94 1.27
C PHE A 598 15.17 16.48 2.74
#